data_AF-A0A418FZM5-F1
#
_entry.id   AF-A0A418FZM5-F1
#
_cell.length_a   1.000
_cell.length_b   1.000
_cell.length_c   1.000
_cell.angle_alpha   90.00
_cell.angle_beta   90.00
_cell.angle_gamma   90.00
#
_symmetry.space_group_name_H-M   'P 1'
#
loop_
_entity.id
_entity.type
_entity.pdbx_description
1 polymer ?
#
loop_
_entity_poly.entity_id
_entity_poly.type
_entity_poly.pdbx_seq_one_letter_code
_entity_poly.pdbx_strand_id
1 'polypeptide(L)'
;MLRSLVRGPAASLFPAAAMASYYATSHGNATTRNESSVGFVRQPARAIIANPDAFAAKLGRMAADGPSQLLVIADFDYTLTPYHTPTGEHAHSCHGIISGSGFLGHEFQAKANALFQQFYPIEISPLLTQDEKEPHMVQWWERSHKIMVDYGLHAHHIKDAVANADITFRDGFQPLFASLAKANVPTLIFSAGLA
;
A
#
# COMPACT_ATOMS: atom_id res chain seq x y z
N MET A 1 -32.19 19.03 48.48
CA MET A 1 -31.36 17.88 48.90
C MET A 1 -31.54 16.79 47.85
N LEU A 2 -30.54 16.59 46.96
CA LEU A 2 -29.62 15.41 46.92
C LEU A 2 -30.36 14.07 46.63
N ARG A 3 -30.03 13.18 45.68
CA ARG A 3 -28.95 12.93 44.69
C ARG A 3 -29.57 11.97 43.63
N SER A 4 -29.41 12.20 42.32
CA SER A 4 -28.49 11.50 41.39
C SER A 4 -28.24 10.00 41.64
N LEU A 5 -28.53 9.16 40.64
CA LEU A 5 -27.64 8.08 40.18
C LEU A 5 -28.04 7.62 38.76
N VAL A 6 -27.29 8.14 37.80
CA VAL A 6 -27.22 7.71 36.40
C VAL A 6 -26.50 6.36 36.35
N ARG A 7 -27.12 5.36 35.69
CA ARG A 7 -26.43 4.14 35.23
C ARG A 7 -25.55 4.51 34.02
N GLY A 8 -24.23 4.47 34.19
CA GLY A 8 -23.28 4.55 33.07
C GLY A 8 -23.24 3.25 32.26
N PRO A 9 -22.81 3.27 30.98
CA PRO A 9 -22.69 2.07 30.17
C PRO A 9 -21.43 1.30 30.57
N ALA A 10 -21.52 -0.03 30.49
CA ALA A 10 -20.43 -0.95 30.74
C ALA A 10 -19.27 -0.70 29.75
N ALA A 11 -18.08 -0.43 30.29
CA ALA A 11 -16.86 -0.36 29.50
C ALA A 11 -16.53 -1.74 28.92
N SER A 12 -16.41 -1.82 27.60
CA SER A 12 -15.97 -3.01 26.87
C SER A 12 -14.50 -3.31 27.17
N LEU A 13 -14.23 -4.49 27.73
CA LEU A 13 -12.90 -4.98 28.15
C LEU A 13 -11.96 -5.41 27.00
N PHE A 14 -12.09 -4.84 25.80
CA PHE A 14 -11.23 -5.18 24.65
C PHE A 14 -10.42 -3.97 24.21
N PRO A 15 -9.23 -3.74 24.83
CA PRO A 15 -8.03 -3.63 23.98
C PRO A 15 -6.71 -4.13 24.61
N ALA A 16 -6.68 -4.59 25.87
CA ALA A 16 -5.42 -4.90 26.56
C ALA A 16 -4.69 -6.14 25.98
N ALA A 17 -5.44 -7.17 25.57
CA ALA A 17 -4.87 -8.42 25.05
C ALA A 17 -4.19 -8.25 23.69
N ALA A 18 -4.74 -7.40 22.81
CA ALA A 18 -4.15 -7.15 21.49
C ALA A 18 -2.84 -6.36 21.60
N MET A 19 -2.78 -5.37 22.50
CA MET A 19 -1.56 -4.64 22.81
C MET A 19 -0.50 -5.54 23.43
N ALA A 20 -0.87 -6.39 24.40
CA ALA A 20 0.06 -7.34 25.02
C ALA A 20 0.63 -8.33 24.00
N SER A 21 -0.18 -8.82 23.06
CA SER A 21 0.26 -9.73 22.00
C SER A 21 1.23 -9.06 21.01
N TYR A 22 1.05 -7.75 20.74
CA TYR A 22 1.98 -6.94 19.93
C TYR A 22 3.30 -6.65 20.65
N TYR A 23 3.25 -6.33 21.94
CA TYR A 23 4.44 -6.14 22.77
C TYR A 23 5.26 -7.43 22.90
N ALA A 24 4.62 -8.59 23.06
CA ALA A 24 5.29 -9.89 23.17
C ALA A 24 6.00 -10.32 21.87
N THR A 25 5.47 -9.94 20.70
CA THR A 25 6.06 -10.29 19.40
C THR A 25 7.22 -9.37 18.98
N SER A 26 7.32 -8.16 19.54
CA SER A 26 8.34 -7.18 19.15
C SER A 26 9.71 -7.35 19.83
N HIS A 27 9.81 -8.15 20.91
CA HIS A 27 11.03 -8.25 21.74
C HIS A 27 11.79 -9.58 21.60
N GLY A 28 11.45 -10.42 20.62
CA GLY A 28 12.19 -11.64 20.32
C GLY A 28 13.15 -11.47 19.14
N ASN A 29 14.45 -11.56 19.39
CA ASN A 29 15.58 -11.75 18.46
C ASN A 29 16.37 -10.50 18.05
N ALA A 30 17.37 -10.17 18.88
CA ALA A 30 18.63 -9.68 18.38
C ALA A 30 19.38 -10.87 17.73
N THR A 31 19.52 -10.87 16.40
CA THR A 31 20.34 -11.84 15.68
C THR A 31 21.39 -11.16 14.82
N THR A 32 22.60 -11.67 14.98
CA THR A 32 23.85 -11.32 14.29
C THR A 32 23.73 -11.43 12.78
N ARG A 33 24.37 -10.50 12.04
CA ARG A 33 24.46 -10.53 10.58
C ARG A 33 25.31 -11.72 10.15
N ASN A 34 24.73 -12.62 9.37
CA ASN A 34 25.46 -13.62 8.61
C ASN A 34 25.17 -13.35 7.13
N GLU A 35 26.20 -13.01 6.36
CA GLU A 35 26.10 -12.76 4.92
C GLU A 35 26.18 -14.10 4.19
N SER A 36 25.12 -14.48 3.48
CA SER A 36 25.14 -15.64 2.57
C SER A 36 24.68 -15.25 1.17
N SER A 37 25.50 -15.62 0.19
CA SER A 37 25.39 -15.34 -1.25
C SER A 37 24.49 -16.34 -1.98
N VAL A 38 23.20 -16.38 -1.65
CA VAL A 38 22.15 -17.06 -2.44
C VAL A 38 20.86 -16.25 -2.28
N GLY A 39 20.09 -16.09 -3.38
CA GLY A 39 18.92 -15.22 -3.56
C GLY A 39 18.19 -14.71 -2.32
N PHE A 40 17.81 -13.42 -2.34
CA PHE A 40 17.12 -12.70 -1.26
C PHE A 40 16.07 -13.58 -0.54
N VAL A 41 16.47 -14.21 0.56
CA VAL A 41 15.53 -14.93 1.43
C VAL A 41 14.68 -13.86 2.10
N ARG A 42 13.39 -13.85 1.81
CA ARG A 42 12.43 -12.88 2.35
C ARG A 42 12.46 -12.97 3.88
N GLN A 43 12.97 -11.93 4.54
CA GLN A 43 12.94 -11.86 6.00
C GLN A 43 11.49 -11.84 6.48
N PRO A 44 11.19 -12.43 7.66
CA PRO A 44 9.85 -12.36 8.24
C PRO A 44 9.42 -10.92 8.43
N ALA A 45 8.12 -10.65 8.30
CA ALA A 45 7.55 -9.32 8.45
C ALA A 45 8.01 -8.71 9.79
N ARG A 46 8.75 -7.60 9.73
CA ARG A 46 9.27 -6.90 10.89
C ARG A 46 8.76 -5.46 10.87
N ALA A 47 8.02 -5.08 11.90
CA ALA A 47 7.73 -3.68 12.14
C ALA A 47 9.01 -2.97 12.63
N ILE A 48 9.39 -1.88 11.98
CA ILE A 48 10.47 -1.00 12.42
C ILE A 48 9.83 0.27 12.95
N ILE A 49 9.88 0.48 14.26
CA ILE A 49 9.31 1.66 14.93
C ILE A 49 10.46 2.51 15.45
N ALA A 50 10.64 3.70 14.86
CA ALA A 50 11.72 4.61 15.24
C ALA A 50 11.53 5.21 16.65
N ASN A 51 10.28 5.50 17.04
CA ASN A 51 9.94 6.04 18.35
C ASN A 51 8.75 5.27 18.96
N PRO A 52 9.01 4.26 19.81
CA PRO A 52 7.98 3.42 20.42
C PRO A 52 6.97 4.19 21.27
N ASP A 53 7.41 5.20 22.02
CA ASP A 53 6.53 5.97 22.91
C ASP A 53 5.56 6.84 22.11
N ALA A 54 6.07 7.52 21.07
CA ALA A 54 5.23 8.31 20.17
C ALA A 54 4.22 7.43 19.41
N PHE A 55 4.62 6.22 19.02
CA PHE A 55 3.73 5.24 18.41
C PHE A 55 2.61 4.82 19.39
N ALA A 56 2.98 4.41 20.60
CA ALA A 56 2.02 3.98 21.64
C ALA A 56 1.04 5.10 22.00
N ALA A 57 1.52 6.34 22.10
CA ALA A 57 0.67 7.50 22.36
C ALA A 57 -0.34 7.78 21.23
N LYS A 58 0.08 7.66 19.96
CA LYS A 58 -0.82 7.82 18.80
C LYS A 58 -1.88 6.73 18.77
N LEU A 59 -1.46 5.47 18.93
CA LEU A 59 -2.36 4.32 18.93
C LEU A 59 -3.37 4.38 20.07
N GLY A 60 -2.93 4.77 21.28
CA GLY A 60 -3.78 4.97 22.43
C GLY A 60 -4.86 6.04 22.21
N ARG A 61 -4.51 7.16 21.57
CA ARG A 61 -5.49 8.20 21.19
C ARG A 61 -6.49 7.68 20.16
N MET A 62 -6.03 7.04 19.09
CA MET A 62 -6.93 6.46 18.07
C MET A 62 -7.94 5.49 18.68
N ALA A 63 -7.50 4.66 19.64
CA ALA A 63 -8.38 3.72 20.34
C ALA A 63 -9.38 4.42 21.26
N ALA A 64 -8.97 5.48 21.97
CA ALA A 64 -9.82 6.24 22.88
C ALA A 64 -10.87 7.09 22.14
N ASP A 65 -10.48 7.74 21.04
CA ASP A 65 -11.35 8.62 20.25
C ASP A 65 -12.38 7.83 19.42
N GLY A 66 -12.04 6.60 19.05
CA GLY A 66 -12.93 5.67 18.37
C GLY A 66 -13.11 5.96 16.87
N PRO A 67 -13.89 5.11 16.17
CA PRO A 67 -13.98 5.14 14.70
C PRO A 67 -14.61 6.41 14.14
N SER A 68 -15.46 7.10 14.90
CA SER A 68 -16.09 8.37 14.49
C SER A 68 -15.09 9.52 14.36
N GLN A 69 -13.87 9.37 14.86
CA GLN A 69 -12.78 10.35 14.73
C GLN A 69 -11.65 9.83 13.83
N LEU A 70 -11.86 8.70 13.14
CA LEU A 70 -10.88 8.09 12.27
C LEU A 70 -11.15 8.44 10.80
N LEU A 71 -10.07 8.76 10.07
CA LEU A 71 -10.02 8.83 8.62
C LEU A 71 -8.87 7.92 8.16
N VAL A 72 -9.14 7.06 7.18
CA VAL A 72 -8.11 6.26 6.52
C VAL A 72 -7.78 6.88 5.18
N ILE A 73 -6.50 7.17 4.95
CA ILE A 73 -5.97 7.55 3.63
C ILE A 73 -4.92 6.50 3.29
N ALA A 74 -5.06 5.86 2.13
CA ALA A 74 -4.14 4.84 1.67
C ALA A 74 -3.79 5.03 0.20
N ASP A 75 -2.56 4.72 -0.16
CA ASP A 75 -2.18 4.48 -1.56
C ASP A 75 -2.69 3.08 -2.01
N PHE A 76 -2.67 2.80 -3.32
CA PHE A 76 -3.13 1.53 -3.89
C PHE A 76 -1.96 0.60 -4.26
N ASP A 77 -1.16 0.99 -5.25
CA ASP A 77 -0.11 0.14 -5.84
C ASP A 77 0.98 -0.16 -4.81
N TYR A 78 1.25 -1.45 -4.61
CA TYR A 78 2.23 -1.92 -3.62
C TYR A 78 1.91 -1.52 -2.18
N THR A 79 0.75 -0.92 -1.90
CA THR A 79 0.25 -0.60 -0.55
C THR A 79 -0.92 -1.51 -0.19
N LEU A 80 -1.99 -1.48 -0.97
CA LEU A 80 -3.12 -2.44 -0.86
C LEU A 80 -2.84 -3.70 -1.68
N THR A 81 -2.16 -3.56 -2.81
CA THR A 81 -1.60 -4.68 -3.57
C THR A 81 -0.20 -5.03 -3.02
N PRO A 82 0.27 -6.28 -3.17
CA PRO A 82 1.60 -6.64 -2.70
C PRO A 82 2.69 -6.15 -3.68
N TYR A 83 3.91 -5.95 -3.18
CA TYR A 83 5.07 -5.62 -4.03
C TYR A 83 5.58 -6.83 -4.85
N HIS A 84 5.34 -8.04 -4.34
CA HIS A 84 5.62 -9.29 -5.04
C HIS A 84 4.37 -10.17 -5.07
N THR A 85 4.20 -10.93 -6.15
CA THR A 85 3.15 -11.95 -6.28
C THR A 85 3.35 -13.06 -5.23
N PRO A 86 2.33 -13.90 -4.96
CA PRO A 86 2.49 -15.07 -4.11
C PRO A 86 3.56 -16.05 -4.61
N THR A 87 3.86 -16.05 -5.92
CA THR A 87 4.92 -16.86 -6.55
C THR A 87 6.32 -16.24 -6.42
N GLY A 88 6.43 -15.00 -5.91
CA GLY A 88 7.69 -14.31 -5.65
C GLY A 88 8.17 -13.38 -6.76
N GLU A 89 7.43 -13.25 -7.85
CA GLU A 89 7.73 -12.33 -8.94
C GLU A 89 7.36 -10.90 -8.55
N HIS A 90 7.93 -9.90 -9.22
CA HIS A 90 7.56 -8.51 -8.99
C HIS A 90 6.11 -8.29 -9.45
N ALA A 91 5.25 -7.79 -8.56
CA ALA A 91 3.85 -7.56 -8.88
C ALA A 91 3.71 -6.38 -9.86
N HIS A 92 2.58 -6.32 -10.56
CA HIS A 92 2.27 -5.18 -11.43
C HIS A 92 1.60 -4.04 -10.64
N SER A 93 1.99 -2.81 -10.95
CA SER A 93 1.18 -1.61 -10.65
C SER A 93 -0.01 -1.51 -11.61
N CYS A 94 -0.91 -0.54 -11.39
CA CYS A 94 -2.00 -0.23 -12.31
C CYS A 94 -1.51 -0.01 -13.76
N HIS A 95 -0.46 0.79 -13.96
CA HIS A 95 0.14 0.96 -15.29
C HIS A 95 0.80 -0.31 -15.81
N GLY A 96 1.42 -1.10 -14.92
CA GLY A 96 2.03 -2.38 -15.25
C GLY A 96 1.02 -3.40 -15.77
N ILE A 97 -0.20 -3.40 -15.23
CA ILE A 97 -1.29 -4.25 -15.72
C ILE A 97 -1.65 -3.88 -17.16
N ILE A 98 -1.80 -2.58 -17.47
CA ILE A 98 -2.13 -2.15 -18.84
C ILE A 98 -0.99 -2.44 -19.81
N SER A 99 0.25 -2.10 -19.45
CA SER A 99 1.42 -2.33 -20.31
C SER A 99 1.75 -3.81 -20.49
N GLY A 100 1.55 -4.63 -19.46
CA GLY A 100 1.75 -6.08 -19.51
C GLY A 100 0.66 -6.85 -20.25
N SER A 101 -0.55 -6.29 -20.38
CA SER A 101 -1.74 -7.01 -20.85
C SER A 101 -1.69 -7.52 -22.30
N GLY A 102 -0.91 -6.87 -23.18
CA GLY A 102 -0.87 -7.18 -24.61
C GLY A 102 -2.02 -6.62 -25.45
N PHE A 103 -3.06 -6.05 -24.84
CA PHE A 103 -4.25 -5.57 -25.57
C PHE A 103 -3.97 -4.41 -26.53
N LEU A 104 -2.95 -3.59 -26.26
CA LEU A 104 -2.56 -2.47 -27.13
C LEU A 104 -1.44 -2.84 -28.11
N GLY A 105 -1.10 -4.12 -28.22
CA GLY A 105 -0.11 -4.66 -29.15
C GLY A 105 1.34 -4.49 -28.72
N HIS A 106 2.24 -5.25 -29.37
CA HIS A 106 3.65 -5.33 -28.98
C HIS A 106 4.43 -4.02 -29.11
N GLU A 107 4.06 -3.14 -30.06
CA GLU A 107 4.74 -1.86 -30.22
C GLU A 107 4.47 -0.93 -29.02
N PHE A 108 3.24 -0.89 -28.51
CA PHE A 108 2.90 -0.17 -27.29
C PHE A 108 3.71 -0.72 -26.10
N GLN A 109 3.77 -2.04 -25.94
CA GLN A 109 4.52 -2.67 -24.85
C GLN A 109 6.01 -2.30 -24.90
N ALA A 110 6.61 -2.32 -26.10
CA ALA A 110 8.00 -1.93 -26.29
C ALA A 110 8.23 -0.46 -25.89
N LYS A 111 7.32 0.45 -26.27
CA LYS A 111 7.40 1.87 -25.90
C LYS A 111 7.20 2.10 -24.39
N ALA A 112 6.23 1.43 -23.79
CA ALA A 112 5.98 1.49 -22.35
C ALA A 112 7.19 0.97 -21.54
N ASN A 113 7.79 -0.14 -21.97
CA ASN A 113 9.01 -0.67 -21.35
C ASN A 113 10.20 0.28 -21.54
N ALA A 114 10.36 0.89 -22.71
CA ALA A 114 11.42 1.87 -22.93
C ALA A 114 11.30 3.09 -21.99
N LEU A 115 10.08 3.59 -21.77
CA LEU A 115 9.82 4.65 -20.78
C LEU A 115 10.17 4.18 -19.37
N PHE A 116 9.74 2.97 -18.97
CA PHE A 116 10.07 2.41 -17.65
C PHE A 116 11.58 2.31 -17.43
N GLN A 117 12.33 1.74 -18.39
CA GLN A 117 13.79 1.61 -18.31
C GLN A 117 14.50 2.96 -18.21
N GLN A 118 13.93 4.01 -18.81
CA GLN A 118 14.47 5.36 -18.74
C GLN A 118 14.22 6.02 -17.37
N PHE A 119 12.98 5.97 -16.87
CA PHE A 119 12.55 6.81 -15.75
C PHE A 119 12.56 6.11 -14.39
N TYR A 120 12.35 4.79 -14.34
CA TYR A 120 12.35 4.05 -13.07
C TYR A 120 13.68 4.19 -12.29
N PRO A 121 14.88 4.12 -12.92
CA PRO A 121 16.13 4.35 -12.21
C PRO A 121 16.24 5.74 -11.57
N ILE A 122 15.58 6.75 -12.16
CA ILE A 122 15.54 8.13 -11.64
C ILE A 122 14.61 8.18 -10.42
N GLU A 123 13.42 7.57 -10.51
CA GLU A 123 12.44 7.49 -9.42
C GLU A 123 13.06 6.91 -8.14
N ILE A 124 13.72 5.75 -8.26
CA ILE A 124 14.28 5.03 -7.11
C ILE A 124 15.66 5.54 -6.68
N SER A 125 16.25 6.52 -7.38
CA SER A 125 17.62 6.97 -7.10
C SER A 125 17.75 7.53 -5.68
N PRO A 126 18.65 7.01 -4.83
CA PRO A 126 18.90 7.59 -3.51
C PRO A 126 19.80 8.84 -3.59
N LEU A 127 20.34 9.16 -4.77
CA LEU A 127 21.28 10.26 -4.99
C LEU A 127 20.59 11.56 -5.40
N LEU A 128 19.36 11.47 -5.92
CA LEU A 128 18.59 12.63 -6.36
C LEU A 128 17.58 13.03 -5.28
N THR A 129 17.45 14.34 -5.08
CA THR A 129 16.40 14.94 -4.26
C THR A 129 15.02 14.80 -4.89
N GLN A 130 13.97 15.06 -4.12
CA GLN A 130 12.60 15.03 -4.65
C GLN A 130 12.40 16.08 -5.76
N ASP A 131 12.89 17.30 -5.54
CA ASP A 131 12.78 18.42 -6.49
C ASP A 131 13.51 18.12 -7.81
N GLU A 132 14.64 17.41 -7.76
CA GLU A 132 15.35 16.96 -8.95
C GLU A 132 14.60 15.87 -9.71
N LYS A 133 13.86 14.99 -9.02
CA LYS A 133 13.10 13.89 -9.63
C LYS A 133 11.77 14.34 -10.21
N GLU A 134 11.10 15.30 -9.56
CA GLU A 134 9.75 15.75 -9.92
C GLU A 134 9.55 16.03 -11.42
N PRO A 135 10.39 16.84 -12.11
CA PRO A 135 10.19 17.11 -13.54
C PRO A 135 10.29 15.85 -14.41
N HIS A 136 11.08 14.85 -13.99
CA HIS A 136 11.16 13.57 -14.68
C HIS A 136 9.91 12.72 -14.47
N MET A 137 9.31 12.74 -13.28
CA MET A 137 8.07 12.02 -13.01
C MET A 137 6.90 12.63 -13.79
N VAL A 138 6.80 13.96 -13.84
CA VAL A 138 5.80 14.65 -14.69
C VAL A 138 5.95 14.22 -16.15
N GLN A 139 7.17 14.29 -16.69
CA GLN A 139 7.44 13.88 -18.07
C GLN A 139 7.13 12.39 -18.31
N TRP A 140 7.42 11.52 -17.34
CA TRP A 140 7.15 10.09 -17.47
C TRP A 140 5.65 9.81 -17.53
N TRP A 141 4.85 10.41 -16.63
CA TRP A 141 3.40 10.24 -16.63
C TRP A 141 2.77 10.81 -17.90
N GLU A 142 3.15 12.02 -18.31
CA GLU A 142 2.67 12.64 -19.56
C GLU A 142 2.91 11.73 -20.77
N ARG A 143 4.13 11.21 -20.93
CA ARG A 143 4.48 10.32 -22.05
C ARG A 143 3.77 8.98 -21.96
N SER A 144 3.67 8.40 -20.78
CA SER A 144 3.01 7.11 -20.56
C SER A 144 1.53 7.18 -20.89
N HIS A 145 0.84 8.22 -20.41
CA HIS A 145 -0.58 8.43 -20.72
C HIS A 145 -0.79 8.80 -22.18
N LYS A 146 0.10 9.60 -22.78
CA LYS A 146 0.04 9.91 -24.22
C LYS A 146 0.11 8.64 -25.08
N ILE A 147 1.06 7.74 -24.82
CA ILE A 147 1.13 6.50 -25.61
C ILE A 147 -0.08 5.58 -25.37
N MET A 148 -0.68 5.59 -24.18
CA MET A 148 -1.94 4.85 -23.97
C MET A 148 -3.07 5.39 -24.86
N VAL A 149 -3.19 6.71 -24.96
CA VAL A 149 -4.20 7.35 -25.83
C VAL A 149 -3.89 7.10 -27.31
N ASP A 150 -2.64 7.31 -27.74
CA ASP A 150 -2.24 7.15 -29.15
C ASP A 150 -2.46 5.72 -29.67
N TYR A 151 -2.36 4.71 -28.79
CA TYR A 151 -2.60 3.30 -29.12
C TYR A 151 -4.04 2.83 -28.86
N GLY A 152 -4.96 3.76 -28.54
CA GLY A 152 -6.39 3.44 -28.44
C GLY A 152 -6.80 2.73 -27.14
N LEU A 153 -6.21 3.10 -25.99
CA LEU A 153 -6.72 2.63 -24.71
C LEU A 153 -8.19 3.07 -24.53
N HIS A 154 -9.04 2.11 -24.16
CA HIS A 154 -10.47 2.31 -23.95
C HIS A 154 -10.89 1.60 -22.66
N ALA A 155 -12.03 2.00 -22.09
CA ALA A 155 -12.50 1.46 -20.82
C ALA A 155 -12.69 -0.07 -20.82
N HIS A 156 -13.03 -0.69 -21.95
CA HIS A 156 -13.15 -2.14 -22.04
C HIS A 156 -11.77 -2.84 -21.96
N HIS A 157 -10.73 -2.29 -22.58
CA HIS A 157 -9.36 -2.78 -22.45
C HIS A 157 -8.89 -2.81 -21.00
N ILE A 158 -9.30 -1.84 -20.17
CA ILE A 158 -8.98 -1.82 -18.73
C ILE A 158 -9.66 -2.99 -18.01
N LYS A 159 -10.94 -3.23 -18.29
CA LYS A 159 -11.68 -4.36 -17.71
C LYS A 159 -11.04 -5.69 -18.11
N ASP A 160 -10.68 -5.84 -19.38
CA ASP A 160 -10.05 -7.05 -19.90
C ASP A 160 -8.64 -7.24 -19.31
N ALA A 161 -7.85 -6.16 -19.18
CA ALA A 161 -6.54 -6.19 -18.53
C ALA A 161 -6.63 -6.63 -17.07
N VAL A 162 -7.55 -6.05 -16.30
CA VAL A 162 -7.74 -6.42 -14.88
C VAL A 162 -8.27 -7.85 -14.73
N ALA A 163 -9.20 -8.29 -15.60
CA ALA A 163 -9.74 -9.64 -15.55
C ALA A 163 -8.69 -10.73 -15.84
N ASN A 164 -7.67 -10.40 -16.62
CA ASN A 164 -6.58 -11.33 -16.98
C ASN A 164 -5.29 -11.10 -16.17
N ALA A 165 -5.26 -10.10 -15.29
CA ALA A 165 -4.08 -9.79 -14.48
C ALA A 165 -3.99 -10.69 -13.26
N ASP A 166 -2.75 -11.09 -12.92
CA ASP A 166 -2.43 -11.67 -11.61
C ASP A 166 -2.29 -10.57 -10.55
N ILE A 167 -3.38 -9.82 -10.32
CA ILE A 167 -3.47 -8.80 -9.26
C ILE A 167 -4.20 -9.37 -8.05
N THR A 168 -3.60 -9.19 -6.88
CA THR A 168 -4.17 -9.60 -5.61
C THR A 168 -4.07 -8.47 -4.59
N PHE A 169 -4.90 -8.55 -3.54
CA PHE A 169 -4.74 -7.70 -2.38
C PHE A 169 -3.85 -8.37 -1.34
N ARG A 170 -3.18 -7.56 -0.51
CA ARG A 170 -2.43 -8.06 0.64
C ARG A 170 -3.34 -8.80 1.62
N ASP A 171 -2.76 -9.77 2.32
CA ASP A 171 -3.41 -10.47 3.42
C ASP A 171 -3.98 -9.47 4.44
N GLY A 172 -5.23 -9.69 4.84
CA GLY A 172 -5.94 -8.81 5.77
C GLY A 172 -6.67 -7.63 5.12
N PHE A 173 -6.54 -7.39 3.81
CA PHE A 173 -7.28 -6.33 3.11
C PHE A 173 -8.80 -6.45 3.30
N GLN A 174 -9.37 -7.62 2.97
CA GLN A 174 -10.82 -7.86 3.07
C GLN A 174 -11.38 -7.62 4.49
N PRO A 175 -10.83 -8.23 5.57
CA PRO A 175 -11.34 -7.99 6.91
C PRO A 175 -11.12 -6.55 7.39
N LEU A 176 -10.03 -5.90 6.98
CA LEU A 176 -9.78 -4.49 7.30
C LEU A 176 -10.87 -3.60 6.69
N PHE A 177 -11.09 -3.68 5.38
CA PHE A 177 -12.07 -2.84 4.68
C PHE A 177 -13.51 -3.14 5.10
N ALA A 178 -13.83 -4.41 5.38
CA ALA A 178 -15.13 -4.77 5.96
C ALA A 178 -15.35 -4.12 7.34
N SER A 179 -14.30 -4.04 8.17
CA SER A 179 -14.37 -3.39 9.49
C SER A 179 -14.52 -1.88 9.37
N LEU A 180 -13.78 -1.24 8.46
CA LEU A 180 -13.89 0.19 8.17
C LEU A 180 -15.31 0.54 7.68
N ALA A 181 -15.84 -0.23 6.72
CA ALA A 181 -17.18 -0.05 6.19
C ALA A 181 -18.26 -0.21 7.28
N LYS A 182 -18.17 -1.27 8.11
CA LYS A 182 -19.10 -1.50 9.22
C LYS A 182 -19.10 -0.36 10.23
N ALA A 183 -17.94 0.25 10.47
CA ALA A 183 -17.77 1.35 11.39
C ALA A 183 -18.04 2.73 10.77
N ASN A 184 -18.42 2.79 9.48
CA ASN A 184 -18.59 4.02 8.71
C ASN A 184 -17.36 4.94 8.74
N VAL A 185 -16.16 4.36 8.72
CA VAL A 185 -14.91 5.12 8.69
C VAL A 185 -14.67 5.61 7.26
N PRO A 186 -14.56 6.94 7.03
CA PRO A 186 -14.18 7.47 5.73
C PRO A 186 -12.83 6.89 5.29
N THR A 187 -12.78 6.39 4.06
CA THR A 187 -11.58 5.79 3.48
C THR A 187 -11.32 6.40 2.11
N LEU A 188 -10.20 7.10 1.97
CA LEU A 188 -9.72 7.68 0.72
C LEU A 188 -8.58 6.82 0.16
N ILE A 189 -8.77 6.29 -1.04
CA ILE A 189 -7.67 5.71 -1.81
C ILE A 189 -7.10 6.81 -2.69
N PHE A 190 -5.90 7.29 -2.35
CA PHE A 190 -5.21 8.35 -3.08
C PHE A 190 -4.00 7.74 -3.80
N SER A 191 -4.19 7.42 -5.08
CA SER A 191 -3.21 6.70 -5.90
C SER A 191 -2.74 7.53 -7.08
N ALA A 192 -1.46 7.40 -7.42
CA ALA A 192 -0.85 7.95 -8.63
C ALA A 192 -0.89 6.99 -9.83
N GLY A 193 -1.66 5.90 -9.73
CA GLY A 193 -1.86 4.92 -10.81
C GLY A 193 -2.68 5.48 -11.98
N LEU A 194 -3.74 4.77 -12.38
CA LEU A 194 -4.60 5.19 -13.49
C LEU A 194 -5.88 5.84 -12.95
N ALA A 195 -6.18 7.04 -13.46
CA ALA A 195 -7.37 7.83 -13.14
C ALA A 195 -8.14 8.20 -14.41
#